data_AF-A0A963HAN1-F1
#
_entry.id   AF-A0A963HAN1-F1
#
_cell.length_a   1.000
_cell.length_b   1.000
_cell.length_c   1.000
_cell.angle_alpha   90.00
_cell.angle_beta   90.00
_cell.angle_gamma   90.00
#
_symmetry.space_group_name_H-M   'P 1'
#
loop_
_entity.id
_entity.type
_entity.pdbx_description
1 polymer ?
#
loop_
_entity_poly.entity_id
_entity_poly.type
_entity_poly.pdbx_seq_one_letter_code
_entity_poly.pdbx_strand_id
1 'polypeptide(L)' 'GLMIGIELDRPCGELVSRALDVGLLINVTADKVVRLLPPLTFSADEARELVSRLAALIGDFLATR' A
#
# COMPACT_ATOMS: atom_id res chain seq x y z
N GLY A 1 -2.66 15.50 6.57
CA GLY A 1 -2.78 15.41 5.10
C GLY A 1 -2.95 13.96 4.68
N LEU A 2 -3.15 13.69 3.40
CA LEU A 2 -3.34 12.31 2.89
C LEU A 2 -2.04 11.64 2.40
N MET A 3 -0.88 12.30 2.57
CA MET A 3 0.43 11.68 2.33
C MET A 3 0.77 10.78 3.52
N ILE A 4 0.58 9.48 3.35
CA ILE A 4 0.76 8.47 4.41
C ILE A 4 1.91 7.55 4.02
N GLY A 5 2.82 7.31 4.96
CA GLY A 5 3.91 6.34 4.83
C GLY A 5 3.73 5.18 5.81
N ILE A 6 3.87 3.95 5.32
CA ILE A 6 3.85 2.72 6.12
C ILE A 6 5.21 2.08 5.97
N GLU A 7 5.99 2.07 7.05
CA GLU A 7 7.32 1.46 7.07
C GLU A 7 7.22 0.00 7.53
N LEU A 8 7.83 -0.90 6.76
CA LEU A 8 7.98 -2.30 7.13
C LEU A 8 9.38 -2.57 7.71
N ASP A 9 9.51 -3.66 8.45
CA ASP A 9 10.77 -4.12 9.04
C ASP A 9 11.72 -4.78 8.02
N ARG A 10 11.31 -4.89 6.75
CA ARG A 10 12.01 -5.60 5.68
C ARG A 10 11.83 -4.93 4.30
N PRO A 11 12.73 -5.18 3.34
CA PRO A 11 12.58 -4.73 1.97
C PRO A 11 11.26 -5.19 1.36
N CYS A 12 10.51 -4.26 0.79
CA CYS A 12 9.14 -4.49 0.34
C CYS A 12 8.85 -3.98 -1.08
N GLY A 13 9.88 -3.74 -1.89
CA GLY A 13 9.74 -3.26 -3.27
C GLY A 13 8.83 -4.13 -4.15
N GLU A 14 8.74 -5.43 -3.91
CA GLU A 14 7.85 -6.33 -4.65
C GLU A 14 6.35 -6.04 -4.43
N LEU A 15 5.99 -5.35 -3.34
CA LEU A 15 4.61 -4.92 -3.09
C LEU A 15 4.09 -4.01 -4.20
N VAL A 16 4.96 -3.26 -4.90
CA VAL A 16 4.55 -2.39 -6.02
C VAL A 16 3.92 -3.23 -7.14
N SER A 17 4.58 -4.31 -7.55
CA SER A 17 4.05 -5.20 -8.60
C SER A 17 2.80 -5.93 -8.14
N ARG A 18 2.80 -6.49 -6.92
CA ARG A 18 1.64 -7.20 -6.39
C ARG A 18 0.42 -6.28 -6.17
N ALA A 19 0.65 -5.02 -5.80
CA ALA A 19 -0.40 -4.01 -5.71
C ALA A 19 -1.00 -3.72 -7.09
N LEU A 20 -0.17 -3.60 -8.12
CA LEU A 20 -0.62 -3.35 -9.48
C LEU A 20 -1.53 -4.48 -9.99
N ASP A 21 -1.21 -5.74 -9.67
CA ASP A 21 -2.02 -6.91 -10.03
C ASP A 21 -3.44 -6.87 -9.43
N VAL A 22 -3.61 -6.21 -8.28
CA VAL A 22 -4.91 -6.02 -7.62
C VAL A 22 -5.55 -4.65 -7.87
N GLY A 23 -5.00 -3.90 -8.84
CA GLY A 23 -5.51 -2.59 -9.26
C GLY A 23 -5.18 -1.45 -8.30
N LEU A 24 -4.17 -1.60 -7.44
CA LEU A 24 -3.68 -0.55 -6.55
C LEU A 24 -2.38 0.06 -7.10
N LEU A 25 -2.33 1.39 -7.12
CA LEU A 25 -1.10 2.13 -7.42
C LEU A 25 -0.48 2.65 -6.12
N ILE A 26 0.65 2.06 -5.73
CA ILE A 26 1.45 2.46 -4.57
C ILE A 26 2.90 2.70 -4.99
N ASN A 27 3.63 3.44 -4.17
CA ASN A 27 5.08 3.59 -4.34
C ASN A 27 5.82 3.04 -3.12
N VAL A 28 6.97 2.41 -3.32
CA VAL A 28 7.88 2.03 -2.24
C VAL A 28 9.13 2.90 -2.32
N THR A 29 9.49 3.51 -1.21
CA THR A 29 10.66 4.39 -1.09
C THR A 29 11.56 3.92 0.05
N ALA A 30 12.85 4.24 -0.04
CA ALA A 30 13.85 3.79 0.93
C ALA A 30 13.79 2.26 1.16
N ASP A 31 13.41 1.50 0.13
CA ASP A 31 13.30 0.03 0.10
C ASP A 31 12.19 -0.59 0.97
N LYS A 32 11.76 0.08 2.04
CA LYS A 32 10.84 -0.46 3.06
C LYS A 32 9.59 0.39 3.35
N VAL A 33 9.44 1.57 2.74
CA VAL A 33 8.34 2.50 3.05
C VAL A 33 7.33 2.56 1.91
N VAL A 34 6.14 1.99 2.14
CA VAL A 34 4.98 2.11 1.26
C VAL A 34 4.38 3.50 1.42
N ARG A 35 4.17 4.22 0.32
CA ARG A 35 3.55 5.55 0.30
C ARG A 35 2.18 5.50 -0.37
N LEU A 36 1.21 6.10 0.30
CA LEU A 36 -0.12 6.34 -0.20
C LEU A 36 -0.28 7.83 -0.45
N LEU A 37 -0.72 8.15 -1.67
CA LEU A 37 -0.99 9.52 -2.09
C LEU A 37 -2.34 9.58 -2.84
N PRO A 38 -3.46 9.31 -2.16
CA PRO A 38 -4.78 9.40 -2.78
C PRO A 38 -5.11 10.87 -3.12
N PRO A 39 -5.99 11.09 -4.12
CA PRO A 39 -6.46 12.44 -4.44
C PRO A 39 -7.20 13.07 -3.26
N LEU A 40 -7.17 14.40 -3.14
CA LEU A 40 -7.87 15.12 -2.05
C LEU A 40 -9.40 15.03 -2.15
N THR A 41 -9.92 14.58 -3.30
CA THR A 41 -11.34 14.39 -3.59
C THR A 41 -11.82 12.97 -3.27
N PHE A 42 -10.99 12.15 -2.63
CA PHE A 42 -11.28 10.75 -2.34
C PHE A 42 -12.37 10.57 -1.28
N SER A 43 -13.32 9.69 -1.54
CA SER A 43 -14.45 9.41 -0.66
C SER A 43 -14.07 8.44 0.46
N ALA A 44 -14.91 8.40 1.51
CA ALA A 44 -14.72 7.48 2.62
C ALA A 44 -14.84 6.01 2.20
N ASP A 45 -15.67 5.69 1.21
CA ASP A 45 -15.85 4.32 0.73
C ASP A 45 -14.67 3.85 -0.11
N GLU A 46 -14.14 4.70 -0.99
CA GLU A 46 -12.91 4.39 -1.71
C GLU A 46 -11.73 4.24 -0.72
N ALA A 47 -11.72 5.01 0.38
CA ALA A 47 -10.71 4.86 1.44
C ALA A 47 -10.80 3.52 2.16
N ARG A 48 -12.01 3.05 2.46
CA ARG A 48 -12.20 1.70 3.03
C ARG A 48 -11.71 0.63 2.07
N GLU A 49 -12.02 0.76 0.79
CA GLU A 49 -11.60 -0.21 -0.23
C GLU A 49 -10.07 -0.25 -0.36
N LEU A 50 -9.44 0.92 -0.44
CA LEU A 50 -7.98 1.04 -0.49
C LEU A 50 -7.32 0.41 0.74
N VAL A 51 -7.81 0.70 1.93
CA VAL A 51 -7.27 0.15 3.18
C VAL A 51 -7.48 -1.36 3.23
N SER A 52 -8.66 -1.86 2.86
CA SER A 52 -8.96 -3.29 2.87
C SER A 52 -8.03 -4.08 1.96
N ARG A 53 -7.87 -3.64 0.71
CA ARG A 53 -6.97 -4.28 -0.26
C ARG A 53 -5.50 -4.18 0.16
N LEU A 54 -5.07 -3.03 0.63
CA LEU A 54 -3.69 -2.82 1.06
C LEU A 54 -3.34 -3.66 2.29
N ALA A 55 -4.23 -3.73 3.27
CA ALA A 55 -4.02 -4.52 4.48
C ALA A 55 -3.91 -6.02 4.15
N ALA A 56 -4.77 -6.54 3.27
CA ALA A 56 -4.67 -7.91 2.79
C ALA A 56 -3.34 -8.17 2.07
N LEU A 57 -2.96 -7.28 1.14
CA LEU A 57 -1.72 -7.39 0.38
C LEU A 57 -0.47 -7.41 1.29
N ILE A 58 -0.40 -6.51 2.26
CA ILE A 58 0.71 -6.47 3.22
C ILE A 58 0.67 -7.71 4.12
N GLY A 59 -0.51 -8.13 4.58
CA GLY A 59 -0.69 -9.35 5.36
C GLY A 59 -0.15 -10.59 4.65
N ASP A 60 -0.52 -10.79 3.40
CA ASP A 60 -0.06 -11.93 2.59
C ASP A 60 1.46 -11.89 2.35
N PHE A 61 2.01 -10.70 2.10
CA PHE A 61 3.45 -10.50 1.97
C PHE A 61 4.21 -10.87 3.26
N LEU A 62 3.68 -10.47 4.43
CA LEU A 62 4.27 -10.78 5.72
C LEU A 62 4.07 -12.25 6.12
N ALA A 63 2.99 -12.92 5.69
CA ALA A 63 2.77 -14.33 5.99
C ALA A 63 3.70 -15.27 5.20
N THR A 64 4.18 -14.83 4.04
CA THR A 64 5.05 -15.63 3.16
C THR A 64 6.54 -15.51 3.54
N ARG A 65 6.91 -14.69 4.54
CA ARG A 65 8.30 -14.44 4.96
C ARG A 65 8.45 -14.30 6.48
#